data_AF-Q6BP76-F1
#
_entry.id   AF-Q6BP76-F1
#
_cell.length_a   1.000
_cell.length_b   1.000
_cell.length_c   1.000
_cell.angle_alpha   90.00
_cell.angle_beta   90.00
_cell.angle_gamma   90.00
#
_symmetry.space_group_name_H-M   'P 1'
#
loop_
_entity.id
_entity.type
_entity.pdbx_description
1 polymer ?
#
loop_
_entity_poly.entity_id
_entity_poly.type
_entity_poly.pdbx_seq_one_letter_code
_entity_poly.pdbx_strand_id
1 'polypeptide(L)'
;MSDSTSSASPIARPKRSNPPFLSIEMIKEHVTPKMVKDIKFTISGSIVMILILFHYAWIMKRLLINPYLSMSWIIAYFLIFGSNVLFLGYVLLFVLYPIIYKEEVEQEKMDRNKKEE
;
A
#
# COMPACT_ATOMS: atom_id res chain seq x y z
N MET A 1 19.79 7.33 79.99
CA MET A 1 20.19 7.40 78.56
C MET A 1 19.66 6.17 77.87
N SER A 2 18.60 6.33 77.08
CA SER A 2 18.21 5.45 75.98
C SER A 2 16.92 6.02 75.37
N ASP A 3 17.13 6.81 74.33
CA ASP A 3 16.13 7.49 73.51
C ASP A 3 15.27 6.49 72.73
N SER A 4 13.97 6.74 72.64
CA SER A 4 13.03 6.03 71.76
C SER A 4 12.44 6.99 70.73
N THR A 5 13.24 7.35 69.72
CA THR A 5 12.77 8.03 68.52
C THR A 5 12.14 7.02 67.57
N SER A 6 10.80 6.98 67.57
CA SER A 6 9.99 6.28 66.56
C SER A 6 10.17 6.97 65.21
N SER A 7 10.98 6.37 64.33
CA SER A 7 11.19 6.80 62.94
C SER A 7 10.23 6.03 62.02
N ALA A 8 9.12 6.67 61.65
CA ALA A 8 8.19 6.15 60.66
C ALA A 8 8.83 6.17 59.26
N SER A 9 8.92 5.00 58.62
CA SER A 9 9.46 4.85 57.26
C SER A 9 8.55 5.50 56.22
N PRO A 10 9.09 6.24 55.23
CA PRO A 10 8.31 6.76 54.11
C PRO A 10 8.04 5.64 53.09
N ILE A 11 6.76 5.36 52.84
CA ILE A 11 6.32 4.45 51.76
C ILE A 11 6.65 5.11 50.42
N ALA A 12 7.68 4.62 49.75
CA ALA A 12 8.04 5.03 48.40
C ALA A 12 6.98 4.52 47.40
N ARG A 13 6.26 5.44 46.73
CA ARG A 13 5.43 5.10 45.57
C ARG A 13 6.33 4.70 44.40
N PRO A 14 6.12 3.54 43.76
CA PRO A 14 6.82 3.23 42.52
C PRO A 14 6.31 4.17 41.42
N LYS A 15 7.24 4.93 40.84
CA LYS A 15 7.01 5.76 39.65
C LYS A 15 6.74 4.81 38.49
N ARG A 16 5.49 4.69 38.05
CA ARG A 16 5.08 3.87 36.91
C ARG A 16 5.67 4.45 35.63
N SER A 17 6.88 4.01 35.27
CA SER A 17 7.42 4.22 33.93
C SER A 17 6.70 3.28 32.98
N ASN A 18 5.72 3.79 32.24
CA ASN A 18 5.25 3.12 31.04
C ASN A 18 6.34 3.30 29.96
N PRO A 19 6.98 2.24 29.45
CA PRO A 19 7.82 2.39 28.26
C PRO A 19 6.91 2.37 27.02
N PRO A 20 6.83 3.45 26.22
CA PRO A 20 6.21 3.42 24.89
C PRO A 20 7.12 2.76 23.83
N PHE A 21 8.26 2.19 24.24
CA PHE A 21 9.33 1.79 23.32
C PHE A 21 9.21 0.34 22.81
N LEU A 22 8.52 -0.54 23.54
CA LEU A 22 8.39 -1.96 23.18
C LEU A 22 7.45 -2.23 22.00
N SER A 23 6.56 -1.30 21.65
CA SER A 23 5.64 -1.49 20.52
C SER A 23 6.32 -1.28 19.17
N ILE A 24 7.26 -0.34 19.05
CA ILE A 24 7.93 -0.03 17.78
C ILE A 24 8.91 -1.13 17.39
N GLU A 25 9.59 -1.73 18.37
CA GLU A 25 10.60 -2.79 18.13
C GLU A 25 9.94 -4.11 17.71
N MET A 26 8.81 -4.50 18.33
CA MET A 26 8.01 -5.66 17.90
C MET A 26 7.37 -5.48 16.51
N ILE A 27 6.98 -4.25 16.13
CA ILE A 27 6.49 -3.98 14.77
C ILE A 27 7.63 -4.13 13.75
N LYS A 28 8.86 -3.76 14.12
CA LYS A 28 10.02 -3.82 13.24
C LYS A 28 10.46 -5.26 12.94
N GLU A 29 10.21 -6.20 13.86
CA GLU A 29 10.62 -7.60 13.74
C GLU A 29 9.72 -8.44 12.81
N HIS A 30 8.50 -7.99 12.51
CA HIS A 30 7.55 -8.72 11.64
C HIS A 30 7.38 -8.13 10.24
N VAL A 31 8.03 -7.01 9.92
CA VAL A 31 8.00 -6.44 8.56
C VAL A 31 9.04 -7.16 7.71
N THR A 32 8.63 -8.28 7.11
CA THR A 32 9.42 -8.94 6.08
C THR A 32 9.59 -8.02 4.86
N PRO A 33 10.75 -8.04 4.17
CA PRO A 33 10.96 -7.22 2.97
C PRO A 33 9.89 -7.49 1.88
N LYS A 34 9.35 -8.72 1.87
CA LYS A 34 8.23 -9.12 1.02
C LYS A 34 6.94 -8.34 1.33
N MET A 35 6.58 -8.19 2.61
CA MET A 35 5.42 -7.36 3.00
C MET A 35 5.55 -5.91 2.54
N VAL A 36 6.76 -5.33 2.58
CA VAL A 36 6.97 -3.95 2.12
C VAL A 36 6.74 -3.83 0.61
N LYS A 37 7.19 -4.81 -0.18
CA LYS A 37 6.93 -4.86 -1.63
C LYS A 37 5.44 -5.00 -1.92
N ASP A 38 4.76 -5.90 -1.22
CA ASP A 38 3.30 -6.13 -1.38
C ASP A 38 2.47 -4.89 -1.01
N ILE A 39 2.85 -4.18 0.05
CA ILE A 39 2.20 -2.91 0.45
C ILE A 39 2.43 -1.84 -0.62
N LYS A 40 3.64 -1.69 -1.15
CA LYS A 40 3.93 -0.73 -2.24
C LYS A 40 3.12 -1.05 -3.49
N PHE A 41 3.04 -2.32 -3.86
CA PHE A 41 2.22 -2.76 -5.00
C PHE A 41 0.74 -2.48 -4.75
N THR A 42 0.23 -2.80 -3.56
CA THR A 42 -1.17 -2.56 -3.17
C THR A 42 -1.52 -1.07 -3.20
N ILE A 43 -0.66 -0.20 -2.65
CA ILE A 43 -0.85 1.25 -2.68
C ILE A 43 -0.87 1.74 -4.13
N SER A 44 0.07 1.30 -4.96
CA SER A 44 0.13 1.70 -6.36
C SER A 44 -1.09 1.24 -7.17
N GLY A 45 -1.54 0.00 -6.98
CA GLY A 45 -2.75 -0.54 -7.59
C GLY A 45 -4.01 0.20 -7.11
N SER A 46 -4.03 0.61 -5.84
CA SER A 46 -5.14 1.40 -5.28
C SER A 46 -5.23 2.79 -5.93
N ILE A 47 -4.10 3.46 -6.16
CA ILE A 47 -4.06 4.75 -6.88
C ILE A 47 -4.57 4.57 -8.31
N VAL A 48 -4.11 3.54 -9.02
CA VAL A 48 -4.60 3.21 -10.37
C VAL A 48 -6.11 3.00 -10.38
N MET A 49 -6.64 2.27 -9.41
CA MET A 49 -8.06 1.98 -9.34
C MET A 49 -8.90 3.22 -9.02
N ILE A 50 -8.41 4.12 -8.17
CA ILE A 50 -9.05 5.42 -7.90
C ILE A 50 -9.10 6.26 -9.19
N LEU A 51 -8.02 6.29 -9.98
CA LEU A 51 -8.00 7.03 -11.25
C LEU A 51 -9.02 6.47 -12.25
N ILE A 52 -9.14 5.15 -12.35
CA ILE A 52 -10.14 4.49 -13.21
C ILE A 52 -11.56 4.86 -12.77
N LEU A 53 -11.85 4.76 -11.47
CA LEU A 53 -13.16 5.14 -10.92
C LEU A 53 -13.49 6.62 -11.16
N PHE A 54 -12.52 7.51 -10.99
CA PHE A 54 -12.70 8.94 -11.25
C PHE A 54 -12.98 9.21 -12.73
N HIS A 55 -12.24 8.58 -13.64
CA HIS A 55 -12.47 8.70 -15.08
C HIS A 55 -13.86 8.18 -15.46
N TYR A 56 -14.25 7.02 -14.93
CA TYR A 56 -15.58 6.47 -15.13
C TYR A 56 -16.69 7.43 -14.64
N ALA A 57 -16.55 7.94 -13.41
CA ALA A 57 -17.49 8.90 -12.84
C ALA A 57 -17.59 10.18 -13.68
N TRP A 58 -16.48 10.63 -14.25
CA TRP A 58 -16.46 11.79 -15.15
C TRP A 58 -17.22 11.54 -16.45
N ILE A 59 -17.06 10.36 -17.07
CA ILE A 59 -17.82 9.97 -18.25
C ILE A 59 -19.31 9.89 -17.93
N MET A 60 -19.68 9.25 -16.82
CA MET A 60 -21.08 9.17 -16.37
C MET A 60 -21.66 10.56 -16.10
N LYS A 61 -20.90 11.46 -15.48
CA LYS A 61 -21.32 12.86 -15.30
C LYS A 61 -21.57 13.55 -16.64
N ARG A 62 -20.72 13.35 -17.65
CA ARG A 62 -20.94 13.93 -19.00
C ARG A 62 -22.19 13.36 -19.67
N LEU A 63 -22.43 12.05 -19.54
CA LEU A 63 -23.62 11.39 -20.08
C LEU A 63 -24.91 11.89 -19.41
N LEU A 64 -24.87 12.12 -18.10
CA LEU A 64 -26.03 12.65 -17.35
C LEU A 64 -26.33 14.12 -17.67
N ILE A 65 -25.30 14.95 -17.87
CA ILE A 65 -25.49 16.38 -18.20
C ILE A 65 -25.99 16.55 -19.64
N ASN A 66 -25.53 15.71 -20.56
CA ASN A 66 -25.88 15.80 -21.98
C ASN A 66 -26.56 14.50 -22.47
N PRO A 67 -27.87 14.32 -22.20
CA PRO A 67 -28.58 13.08 -22.55
C PRO A 67 -28.76 12.87 -24.07
N TYR A 68 -28.55 13.91 -24.88
CA TYR A 68 -28.66 13.86 -26.35
C TYR A 68 -27.31 13.65 -27.05
N LEU A 69 -26.31 13.12 -26.35
CA LEU A 69 -25.02 12.77 -26.96
C LEU A 69 -25.23 11.75 -28.09
N SER A 70 -24.63 12.00 -29.25
CA SER A 70 -24.70 11.06 -30.37
C SER A 70 -23.97 9.76 -30.02
N MET A 71 -24.43 8.66 -30.59
CA MET A 71 -23.88 7.32 -30.34
C MET A 71 -22.36 7.26 -30.56
N SER A 72 -21.85 7.99 -31.55
CA SER A 72 -20.41 8.08 -31.85
C SER A 72 -19.60 8.65 -30.68
N TRP A 73 -20.14 9.65 -29.97
CA TRP A 73 -19.47 10.22 -28.80
C TRP A 73 -19.45 9.25 -27.62
N ILE A 74 -20.55 8.51 -27.42
CA ILE A 74 -20.64 7.49 -26.36
C ILE A 74 -19.59 6.40 -26.60
N ILE A 75 -19.49 5.91 -27.84
CA ILE A 75 -18.49 4.92 -28.24
C ILE A 75 -17.08 5.47 -28.02
N ALA A 76 -16.82 6.73 -28.41
CA ALA A 76 -15.52 7.37 -28.20
C ALA A 76 -15.14 7.43 -26.69
N TYR A 77 -16.07 7.82 -25.81
CA TYR A 77 -15.81 7.82 -24.37
C TYR A 77 -15.47 6.43 -23.83
N PHE A 78 -16.19 5.39 -24.27
CA PHE A 78 -15.91 4.02 -23.88
C PHE A 78 -14.57 3.51 -24.39
N LEU A 79 -14.19 3.85 -25.62
CA LEU A 79 -12.88 3.50 -26.18
C LEU A 79 -11.73 4.19 -25.44
N ILE A 80 -11.88 5.47 -25.12
CA ILE A 80 -10.90 6.23 -24.33
C ILE A 80 -10.76 5.63 -22.92
N PHE A 81 -11.88 5.25 -22.31
CA PHE A 81 -11.88 4.59 -21.00
C PHE A 81 -11.18 3.23 -21.07
N GLY A 82 -11.58 2.37 -22.01
CA GLY A 82 -10.98 1.04 -22.19
C GLY A 82 -9.49 1.12 -22.48
N SER A 83 -9.07 2.04 -23.36
CA SER A 83 -7.66 2.30 -23.65
C SER A 83 -6.89 2.75 -22.41
N ASN A 84 -7.45 3.63 -21.59
CA ASN A 84 -6.85 4.02 -20.32
C ASN A 84 -6.68 2.83 -19.38
N VAL A 85 -7.73 2.02 -19.19
CA VAL A 85 -7.66 0.84 -18.31
C VAL A 85 -6.58 -0.13 -18.77
N LEU A 86 -6.50 -0.39 -20.08
CA LEU A 86 -5.44 -1.25 -20.66
C LEU A 86 -4.05 -0.66 -20.46
N PHE A 87 -3.88 0.65 -20.71
CA PHE A 87 -2.60 1.33 -20.54
C PHE A 87 -2.14 1.33 -19.08
N LEU A 88 -3.03 1.67 -18.13
CA LEU A 88 -2.74 1.66 -16.70
C LEU A 88 -2.45 0.24 -16.20
N GLY A 89 -3.19 -0.77 -16.69
CA GLY A 89 -2.91 -2.17 -16.39
C GLY A 89 -1.54 -2.61 -16.92
N TYR A 90 -1.20 -2.20 -18.14
CA TYR A 90 0.13 -2.46 -18.73
C TYR A 90 1.24 -1.83 -17.89
N VAL A 91 1.09 -0.56 -17.50
CA VAL A 91 2.08 0.12 -16.64
C VAL A 91 2.21 -0.59 -15.29
N LEU A 92 1.10 -0.99 -14.67
CA LEU A 92 1.14 -1.69 -13.38
C LEU A 92 1.85 -3.05 -13.46
N LEU A 93 1.56 -3.84 -14.49
CA LEU A 93 2.08 -5.20 -14.64
C LEU A 93 3.47 -5.29 -15.28
N PHE A 94 3.77 -4.45 -16.28
CA PHE A 94 5.01 -4.57 -17.05
C PHE A 94 6.06 -3.54 -16.64
N VAL A 95 5.68 -2.44 -16.01
CA VAL A 95 6.62 -1.43 -15.53
C VAL A 95 6.76 -1.53 -14.01
N LEU A 96 5.65 -1.47 -13.27
CA LEU A 96 5.70 -1.34 -11.82
C LEU A 96 6.01 -2.66 -11.10
N TYR A 97 5.42 -3.77 -11.56
CA TYR A 97 5.70 -5.10 -11.02
C TYR A 97 7.21 -5.46 -11.05
N PRO A 98 7.93 -5.38 -12.19
CA PRO A 98 9.36 -5.70 -12.20
C PRO A 98 10.21 -4.68 -11.43
N ILE A 99 9.75 -3.43 -11.25
CA ILE A 99 10.44 -2.45 -10.39
C ILE A 99 10.32 -2.85 -8.91
N ILE A 100 9.15 -3.30 -8.48
CA ILE A 100 8.87 -3.65 -7.09
C ILE A 100 9.45 -5.03 -6.73
N TYR A 101 9.37 -5.99 -7.67
CA TYR A 101 9.77 -7.38 -7.49
C TYR A 101 11.05 -7.75 -8.26
N LYS A 102 11.96 -6.77 -8.47
CA LYS A 102 13.16 -6.94 -9.29
C LYS A 102 13.98 -8.17 -8.92
N GLU A 103 14.16 -8.40 -7.62
CA GLU A 103 14.93 -9.52 -7.08
C GLU A 103 14.26 -10.88 -7.34
N GLU A 104 12.93 -10.97 -7.19
CA GLU A 104 12.19 -12.21 -7.50
C GLU A 104 12.19 -12.50 -9.00
N VAL A 105 12.04 -11.47 -9.84
CA VAL A 105 12.03 -11.61 -11.31
C VAL A 105 13.41 -12.03 -11.84
N GLU A 106 14.50 -11.55 -11.24
CA GLU A 106 15.86 -11.97 -11.60
C GLU A 106 16.15 -13.42 -11.18
N GLN A 107 15.70 -13.85 -10.00
CA GLN A 107 15.78 -15.25 -9.59
C GLN A 107 14.99 -16.18 -10.51
N GLU A 108 13.75 -15.80 -10.87
CA GLU A 108 12.91 -16.62 -11.74
C GLU A 108 13.51 -16.78 -13.15
N LYS A 109 14.22 -15.76 -13.66
CA LYS A 109 14.95 -15.82 -14.92
C LYS A 109 16.19 -16.73 -14.85
N MET A 110 16.94 -16.67 -13.77
CA MET A 110 18.10 -17.56 -13.57
C MET A 110 17.67 -19.02 -13.44
N ASP A 111 16.57 -19.29 -12.73
CA ASP A 111 16.04 -20.65 -12.56
C ASP A 111 15.43 -21.24 -13.84
N ARG A 112 14.85 -20.41 -14.73
CA ARG A 112 14.42 -20.86 -16.06
C ARG A 112 15.60 -21.23 -16.95
N ASN A 113 16.62 -20.37 -17.04
CA ASN A 113 17.81 -20.67 -17.85
C ASN A 113 18.54 -21.94 -17.39
N LYS A 114 18.57 -22.21 -16.09
CA LYS A 114 19.22 -23.42 -15.54
C LYS A 114 18.45 -24.73 -15.78
N LYS A 115 17.18 -24.65 -16.20
CA LYS A 115 16.36 -25.82 -16.58
C LYS A 115 16.37 -26.10 -18.07
N GLU A 116 16.88 -25.15 -18.87
CA GLU A 116 16.97 -25.25 -20.33
C GLU A 116 18.37 -25.67 -20.80
N GLU A 117 19.37 -25.73 -19.90
CA GLU A 117 20.65 -26.43 -20.07
C GLU A 117 20.59 -27.89 -19.60
#